data_AF-A0A1I3ZRH6-F1
#
_entry.id   AF-A0A1I3ZRH6-F1
#
_cell.length_a   1.000
_cell.length_b   1.000
_cell.length_c   1.000
_cell.angle_alpha   90.00
_cell.angle_beta   90.00
_cell.angle_gamma   90.00
#
_symmetry.space_group_name_H-M   'P 1'
#
loop_
_entity.id
_entity.type
_entity.pdbx_description
1 polymer ?
#
loop_
_entity_poly.entity_id
_entity_poly.type
_entity_poly.pdbx_seq_one_letter_code
_entity_poly.pdbx_strand_id
1 'polypeptide(L)' 'MTFTEDVSAQRAGSLAFLARRVRDAVILAAGAVLALPLIVPFA' A
#
# COMPACT_ATOMS: atom_id res chain seq x y z
N MET A 1 20.46 25.58 9.87
CA MET A 1 19.64 24.59 10.59
C MET A 1 18.69 23.93 9.60
N THR A 2 19.21 23.13 8.65
CA THR A 2 18.44 22.63 7.49
C THR A 2 18.33 21.09 7.47
N PHE A 3 19.34 20.39 7.97
CA PHE A 3 19.39 18.92 7.99
C PHE A 3 18.19 18.25 8.68
N THR A 4 17.66 18.84 9.75
CA THR A 4 16.53 18.26 10.49
C THR A 4 15.19 18.41 9.76
N GLU A 5 15.00 19.51 9.01
CA GLU A 5 13.79 19.72 8.20
C GLU A 5 13.80 18.81 6.97
N ASP A 6 14.93 18.68 6.29
CA ASP A 6 15.10 17.78 5.14
C ASP A 6 14.81 16.31 5.52
N VAL A 7 15.30 15.85 6.68
CA VAL A 7 15.03 14.49 7.16
C VAL A 7 13.55 14.29 7.51
N SER A 8 12.89 15.31 8.05
CA SER A 8 11.45 15.25 8.35
C SER A 8 10.60 15.20 7.08
N ALA A 9 10.96 15.99 6.06
CA ALA A 9 10.29 16.03 4.77
C ALA A 9 10.49 14.72 3.98
N GLN A 10 11.69 14.14 4.05
CA GLN A 10 12.01 12.86 3.45
C GLN A 10 11.22 11.70 4.08
N ARG A 11 11.05 11.71 5.42
CA ARG A 11 10.19 10.74 6.14
C ARG A 11 8.71 10.93 5.83
N ALA A 12 8.22 12.17 5.73
CA ALA A 12 6.83 12.43 5.37
C ALA A 12 6.53 11.96 3.95
N GLY A 13 7.44 12.21 3.00
CA GLY A 13 7.33 11.74 1.62
C GLY A 13 7.39 10.21 1.49
N SER A 14 8.27 9.55 2.26
CA SER A 14 8.39 8.08 2.23
C SER A 14 7.18 7.39 2.86
N LEU A 15 6.61 7.93 3.94
CA LEU A 15 5.38 7.42 4.54
C LEU A 15 4.18 7.58 3.61
N ALA A 16 4.06 8.72 2.91
CA ALA A 16 3.00 8.93 1.93
C ALA A 16 3.11 7.97 0.74
N PHE A 17 4.32 7.67 0.29
CA PHE A 17 4.57 6.66 -0.76
C PHE A 17 4.25 5.24 -0.27
N LEU A 18 4.68 4.90 0.94
CA LEU A 18 4.42 3.59 1.54
C LEU A 18 2.93 3.37 1.76
N ALA A 19 2.20 4.37 2.26
CA ALA A 19 0.76 4.30 2.47
C ALA A 19 -0.01 4.06 1.17
N ARG A 20 0.40 4.69 0.05
CA ARG A 20 -0.19 4.43 -1.27
C ARG A 20 0.08 3.00 -1.74
N ARG A 21 1.32 2.53 -1.62
CA ARG A 21 1.70 1.15 -1.98
C ARG A 21 0.97 0.10 -1.16
N VAL A 22 0.82 0.33 0.15
CA VAL A 22 0.06 -0.56 1.03
C VAL A 22 -1.41 -0.56 0.64
N ARG A 23 -2.01 0.60 0.38
CA ARG A 23 -3.41 0.68 -0.07
C ARG A 23 -3.62 -0.08 -1.38
N ASP A 24 -2.74 0.11 -2.36
CA ASP A 24 -2.83 -0.59 -3.65
C ASP A 24 -2.67 -2.11 -3.47
N ALA A 25 -1.72 -2.56 -2.64
CA ALA A 25 -1.54 -3.97 -2.33
C ALA A 25 -2.76 -4.57 -1.62
N VAL A 26 -3.37 -3.84 -0.68
CA VAL A 26 -4.59 -4.26 0.02
C VAL A 26 -5.77 -4.34 -0.94
N ILE A 27 -5.95 -3.36 -1.84
CA ILE A 27 -7.03 -3.38 -2.83
C ILE A 27 -6.84 -4.56 -3.80
N LEU A 28 -5.61 -4.79 -4.26
CA LEU A 28 -5.29 -5.89 -5.16
C LEU A 28 -5.51 -7.25 -4.48
N ALA A 29 -5.06 -7.40 -3.23
CA ALA A 29 -5.28 -8.61 -2.44
C ALA A 29 -6.78 -8.84 -2.17
N ALA A 30 -7.53 -7.79 -1.79
CA ALA A 30 -8.97 -7.88 -1.57
C ALA A 30 -9.72 -8.27 -2.85
N GLY A 31 -9.36 -7.68 -3.99
CA GLY A 31 -9.89 -8.05 -5.30
C GLY A 31 -9.56 -9.48 -5.68
N ALA A 32 -8.33 -9.93 -5.42
CA ALA A 32 -7.92 -11.32 -5.65
C ALA A 32 -8.67 -12.31 -4.76
N VAL A 33 -8.89 -11.99 -3.48
CA VAL A 33 -9.66 -12.82 -2.54
C VAL A 33 -11.14 -12.88 -2.94
N LEU A 34 -11.72 -11.78 -3.39
CA LEU A 34 -13.09 -11.75 -3.92
C LEU A 34 -13.22 -12.51 -5.25
N ALA A 35 -12.18 -12.52 -6.08
CA ALA A 35 -12.15 -13.27 -7.34
C ALA A 35 -11.83 -14.76 -7.13
N LEU A 36 -11.15 -15.12 -6.05
CA LEU A 36 -10.80 -16.50 -5.71
C LEU A 36 -11.99 -17.48 -5.73
N PRO A 37 -13.15 -17.18 -5.09
CA PRO A 37 -14.32 -18.07 -5.13
C PRO A 37 -15.00 -18.14 -6.50
N LEU A 38 -14.77 -17.19 -7.40
CA LEU A 38 -15.28 -17.25 -8.78
C LEU A 38 -14.43 -18.15 -9.68
N ILE A 39 -13.13 -18.25 -9.39
CA ILE A 39 -12.17 -19.07 -10.16
C ILE A 39 -12.17 -20.52 -9.63
N VAL A 40 -12.43 -20.72 -8.33
CA VAL A 40 -12.56 -22.04 -7.71
C VAL A 40 -14.03 -22.26 -7.36
N PRO A 41 -14.88 -22.70 -8.31
CA PRO A 41 -16.31 -22.83 -8.07
C PRO A 41 -16.68 -24.02 -7.17
N PHE A 42 -15.71 -24.73 -6.60
CA PHE A 42 -15.96 -25.96 -5.85
C PHE A 42 -14.93 -26.18 -4.75
N ALA A 43 -15.33 -25.83 -3.53
CA ALA A 43 -15.07 -26.59 -2.32
C ALA A 43 -16.42 -26.75 -1.60
#